data_AF-A0A8J3ZAC8-F1
#
_entry.id   AF-A0A8J3ZAC8-F1
#
_cell.length_a   1.000
_cell.length_b   1.000
_cell.length_c   1.000
_cell.angle_alpha   90.00
_cell.angle_beta   90.00
_cell.angle_gamma   90.00
#
_symmetry.space_group_name_H-M   'P 1'
#
loop_
_entity.id
_entity.type
_entity.pdbx_description
1 polymer ?
#
loop_
_entity_poly.entity_id
_entity_poly.type
_entity_poly.pdbx_seq_one_letter_code
_entity_poly.pdbx_strand_id
1 'polypeptide(L)' 'MVPAQTWQYSQVQLSEEPLICSARGCRNPAVHALRWNNPKLHTPDRRKTWLACDAHLTSLGDFLRARQFLREVEPLAAE' A
#
# COMPACT_ATOMS: atom_id res chain seq x y z
N MET A 1 29.48 7.47 -38.64
CA MET A 1 28.05 7.17 -38.37
C MET A 1 28.03 6.22 -37.20
N VAL A 2 27.73 6.72 -35.99
CA VAL A 2 27.68 5.92 -34.76
C VAL A 2 26.23 5.42 -34.61
N PRO A 3 25.96 4.11 -34.51
CA PRO A 3 24.59 3.68 -34.27
C PRO A 3 24.15 4.16 -32.89
N ALA A 4 22.99 4.81 -32.85
CA ALA A 4 22.31 5.21 -31.64
C ALA A 4 22.09 3.96 -30.78
N GLN A 5 22.72 3.94 -29.60
CA GLN A 5 22.52 2.90 -28.61
C GLN A 5 21.06 2.99 -28.14
N THR A 6 20.28 1.98 -28.52
CA THR A 6 18.91 1.81 -28.08
C THR A 6 18.90 1.54 -26.58
N TRP A 7 18.19 2.37 -25.82
CA TRP A 7 17.96 2.17 -24.40
C TRP A 7 17.22 0.84 -24.19
N GLN A 8 17.94 -0.20 -23.79
CA GLN A 8 17.34 -1.45 -23.32
C GLN A 8 16.69 -1.16 -21.97
N TYR A 9 15.36 -1.05 -21.99
CA TYR A 9 14.53 -1.03 -20.78
C TYR A 9 14.87 -2.27 -19.95
N SER A 10 15.63 -2.06 -18.88
CA SER A 10 16.01 -3.11 -17.94
C SER A 10 14.76 -3.76 -17.37
N GLN A 11 14.74 -5.10 -17.40
CA GLN A 11 13.71 -5.92 -16.76
C GLN A 11 13.42 -5.41 -15.34
N VAL A 12 12.16 -5.05 -15.09
CA VAL A 12 11.69 -4.76 -13.73
C VAL A 12 11.73 -6.07 -12.96
N GLN A 13 12.69 -6.20 -12.05
CA GLN A 13 12.69 -7.27 -11.05
C GLN A 13 11.56 -6.97 -10.07
N LEU A 14 10.47 -7.74 -10.15
CA LEU A 14 9.44 -7.77 -9.11
C LEU A 14 10.09 -8.40 -7.86
N SER A 15 10.28 -7.63 -6.80
CA SER A 15 10.85 -8.16 -5.57
C SER A 15 9.81 -8.97 -4.79
N GLU A 16 10.16 -10.20 -4.42
CA GLU A 16 9.35 -11.13 -3.60
C GLU A 16 9.39 -10.78 -2.10
N GLU A 17 9.69 -9.52 -1.76
CA GLU A 17 9.82 -9.12 -0.37
C GLU A 17 8.44 -9.12 0.33
N PRO A 18 8.34 -9.69 1.54
CA PRO A 18 7.07 -9.77 2.24
C PRO A 18 6.53 -8.37 2.51
N LEU A 19 5.26 -8.16 2.20
CA LEU A 19 4.55 -6.93 2.51
C LEU A 19 4.48 -6.72 4.03
N ILE A 20 4.98 -5.58 4.53
CA ILE A 20 5.10 -5.31 5.97
C ILE A 20 3.98 -4.39 6.45
N CYS A 21 3.45 -4.69 7.65
CA CYS A 21 2.45 -3.87 8.32
C CYS A 21 2.93 -2.41 8.53
N SER A 22 2.05 -1.45 8.24
CA SER A 22 2.29 -0.01 8.38
C SER A 22 2.20 0.51 9.81
N ALA A 23 1.78 -0.32 10.78
CA ALA A 23 1.79 0.06 12.18
C ALA A 23 3.23 0.36 12.62
N ARG A 24 3.42 1.48 13.34
CA ARG A 24 4.74 1.96 13.73
C ARG A 24 5.53 0.87 14.49
N GLY A 25 6.66 0.45 13.93
CA GLY A 25 7.54 -0.55 14.53
C GLY A 25 7.08 -2.00 14.36
N CYS A 26 5.94 -2.25 13.71
CA CYS A 26 5.52 -3.61 13.37
C CYS A 26 6.34 -4.13 12.19
N ARG A 27 6.73 -5.42 12.27
CA ARG A 27 7.42 -6.14 11.18
C ARG A 27 6.66 -7.39 10.74
N ASN A 28 5.44 -7.58 11.24
CA ASN A 28 4.64 -8.74 10.88
C ASN A 28 4.19 -8.63 9.41
N PRO A 29 4.06 -9.75 8.71
CA PRO A 29 3.53 -9.76 7.35
C PRO A 29 2.11 -9.18 7.36
N ALA A 30 1.85 -8.31 6.41
CA ALA A 30 0.54 -7.77 6.18
C ALA A 30 -0.32 -8.78 5.42
N VAL A 31 -1.58 -8.86 5.80
CA VAL A 31 -2.61 -9.70 5.17
C VAL A 31 -3.80 -8.88 4.68
N HIS A 32 -3.81 -7.57 4.95
CA HIS A 32 -4.86 -6.64 4.51
C HIS A 32 -4.26 -5.34 3.98
N ALA A 33 -4.91 -4.76 2.98
CA ALA A 33 -4.70 -3.41 2.49
C ALA A 33 -5.87 -2.51 2.91
N LEU A 34 -5.58 -1.39 3.58
CA LEU A 34 -6.54 -0.35 3.91
C LEU A 34 -6.35 0.81 2.94
N ARG A 35 -7.31 0.99 2.03
CA ARG A 35 -7.32 2.10 1.07
C ARG A 35 -8.02 3.30 1.71
N TRP A 36 -7.34 4.45 1.69
CA TRP A 36 -7.82 5.65 2.37
C TRP A 36 -7.60 6.92 1.56
N ASN A 37 -8.37 7.96 1.88
CA ASN A 37 -8.30 9.27 1.26
C ASN A 37 -8.54 10.37 2.31
N ASN A 38 -7.65 11.36 2.38
CA ASN A 38 -7.89 12.59 3.12
C ASN A 38 -8.46 13.65 2.17
N PRO A 39 -9.78 13.95 2.23
CA PRO A 39 -10.43 14.84 1.26
C PRO A 39 -9.98 16.30 1.37
N LYS A 40 -9.29 16.68 2.46
CA LYS A 40 -8.69 18.02 2.59
C LYS A 40 -7.44 18.20 1.74
N LEU A 41 -6.78 17.11 1.33
CA LEU A 41 -5.48 17.14 0.64
C LEU A 41 -5.50 16.44 -0.73
N HIS A 42 -6.50 15.61 -1.00
CA HIS A 42 -6.50 14.70 -2.13
C HIS A 42 -7.84 14.77 -2.86
N THR A 43 -7.79 14.60 -4.19
CA THR A 43 -8.99 14.44 -5.01
C THR A 43 -9.78 13.20 -4.59
N PRO A 44 -11.09 13.13 -4.88
CA PRO A 44 -11.94 12.00 -4.48
C PRO A 44 -11.54 10.65 -5.10
N ASP A 45 -10.76 10.64 -6.19
CA ASP A 45 -10.24 9.45 -6.87
C ASP A 45 -8.92 8.94 -6.27
N ARG A 46 -8.08 9.82 -5.73
CA ARG A 46 -6.78 9.43 -5.18
C ARG A 46 -6.95 8.54 -3.95
N ARG A 47 -6.27 7.39 -3.91
CA ARG A 47 -6.22 6.50 -2.74
C ARG A 47 -4.77 6.33 -2.31
N LYS A 48 -4.53 6.37 -1.01
CA LYS A 48 -3.31 5.87 -0.38
C LYS A 48 -3.60 4.50 0.24
N THR A 49 -2.56 3.70 0.43
CA THR A 49 -2.68 2.36 1.00
C THR A 49 -1.85 2.27 2.28
N TRP A 50 -2.45 1.74 3.35
CA TRP A 50 -1.74 1.22 4.51
C TRP A 50 -1.90 -0.30 4.53
N LEU A 51 -0.87 -1.00 4.97
CA LEU A 51 -0.84 -2.46 5.07
C LEU A 51 -1.05 -2.88 6.53
N ALA A 52 -1.81 -3.94 6.78
CA ALA A 52 -2.10 -4.41 8.13
C ALA A 52 -1.93 -5.92 8.26
N CYS A 53 -1.25 -6.34 9.32
CA CYS A 53 -1.36 -7.70 9.85
C CYS A 53 -2.65 -7.83 10.68
N ASP A 54 -3.07 -9.05 11.01
CA ASP A 54 -4.29 -9.30 11.79
C ASP A 54 -4.32 -8.53 13.12
N ALA A 55 -3.17 -8.45 13.80
CA ALA A 55 -3.05 -7.77 15.09
C ALA A 55 -3.31 -6.25 15.01
N HIS A 56 -3.12 -5.61 13.86
CA HIS A 56 -3.23 -4.16 13.70
C HIS A 56 -4.34 -3.70 12.76
N LEU A 57 -5.09 -4.63 12.15
CA LEU A 57 -6.19 -4.29 11.24
C LEU A 57 -7.22 -3.38 11.91
N THR A 58 -7.67 -3.75 13.11
CA THR A 58 -8.69 -2.99 13.85
C THR A 58 -8.20 -1.59 14.21
N SER A 59 -7.02 -1.46 14.83
CA SER A 59 -6.53 -0.16 15.30
C SER A 59 -6.22 0.82 14.16
N LEU A 60 -5.63 0.35 13.06
CA LEU A 60 -5.40 1.19 11.87
C LEU A 60 -6.73 1.56 11.19
N GLY A 61 -7.66 0.62 11.10
CA GLY A 61 -9.00 0.85 10.55
C GLY A 61 -9.76 1.90 11.34
N ASP A 62 -9.78 1.79 12.67
CA ASP A 62 -10.51 2.72 13.55
C ASP A 62 -9.92 4.13 13.50
N PHE A 63 -8.59 4.26 13.43
CA PHE A 63 -7.94 5.54 13.22
C PHE A 63 -8.44 6.26 11.95
N LEU A 64 -8.55 5.52 10.86
CA LEU A 64 -9.00 6.03 9.56
C LEU A 64 -10.52 6.30 9.55
N ARG A 65 -11.34 5.43 10.17
CA ARG A 65 -12.80 5.60 10.30
C ARG A 65 -13.16 6.85 11.09
N ALA A 66 -12.53 7.06 12.25
CA ALA A 66 -12.78 8.22 13.10
C ALA A 66 -12.56 9.56 12.38
N ARG A 67 -11.73 9.55 11.33
CA ARG A 67 -11.41 10.73 10.50
C ARG A 67 -12.15 10.75 9.16
N GLN A 68 -13.01 9.77 8.92
CA GLN A 68 -13.74 9.58 7.65
C GLN A 68 -12.78 9.43 6.45
N PHE A 69 -11.59 8.87 6.69
CA PHE A 69 -10.57 8.64 5.67
C PHE A 69 -10.65 7.25 5.05
N LEU A 70 -11.14 6.26 5.80
CA LEU A 70 -11.20 4.86 5.32
C LEU A 70 -12.17 4.76 4.14
N ARG A 71 -11.75 4.07 3.08
CA ARG A 71 -12.57 3.81 1.90
C ARG A 71 -12.82 2.33 1.73
N GLU A 72 -11.76 1.53 1.72
CA GLU A 72 -11.85 0.09 1.49
C GLU A 72 -10.88 -0.64 2.41
N VAL A 73 -11.23 -1.88 2.74
CA VAL A 73 -10.34 -2.85 3.39
C VAL A 73 -10.40 -4.10 2.51
N GLU A 74 -9.27 -4.50 1.96
CA GLU A 74 -9.17 -5.65 1.06
C GLU A 74 -8.16 -6.64 1.64
N PRO A 75 -8.44 -7.96 1.58
CA PRO A 75 -7.41 -8.95 1.87
C PRO A 75 -6.29 -8.82 0.83
N LEU A 76 -5.04 -8.91 1.27
CA LEU A 76 -3.93 -9.16 0.36
C LEU A 76 -4.05 -10.62 -0.06
N ALA A 77 -4.25 -10.87 -1.35
CA ALA A 77 -4.14 -12.23 -1.86
C ALA A 77 -2.74 -12.75 -1.52
N ALA A 78 -2.67 -13.88 -0.80
CA ALA A 78 -1.47 -14.68 -0.79
C ALA A 78 -1.35 -15.25 -2.21
N GLU A 79 -0.41 -14.72 -2.98
CA GLU A 79 -0.07 -15.27 -4.30
C GLU A 79 0.74 -16.56 -4.13
#